data_AF-A0A377U4U5-F1
#
_entry.id   AF-A0A377U4U5-F1
#
_cell.length_a   1.000
_cell.length_b   1.000
_cell.length_c   1.000
_cell.angle_alpha   90.00
_cell.angle_beta   90.00
_cell.angle_gamma   90.00
#
_symmetry.space_group_name_H-M   'P 1'
#
loop_
_entity.id
_entity.type
_entity.pdbx_description
1 polymer ?
#
loop_
_entity_poly.entity_id
_entity_poly.type
_entity_poly.pdbx_seq_one_letter_code
_entity_poly.pdbx_strand_id
1 'polypeptide(L)'
;MAQQTPLYEQHTLCGARMVDFHGWMMPLHYGSQIDEHHAVRGDAGMFDVSHMTIVDFHGSRIREFLRYLLANDVAKLTTPAKRSTRHADRLCRRHRRPDCLFPF
;
A
#
# COMPACT_ATOMS: atom_id res chain seq x y z
N MET A 1 13.91 17.19 -0.30
CA MET A 1 12.85 17.56 -1.26
C MET A 1 11.92 16.37 -1.37
N ALA A 2 10.60 16.58 -1.45
CA ALA A 2 9.65 15.49 -1.65
C ALA A 2 9.87 14.85 -3.04
N GLN A 3 9.82 13.53 -3.09
CA GLN A 3 9.95 12.75 -4.32
C GLN A 3 8.65 12.79 -5.12
N GLN A 4 8.74 12.76 -6.45
CA GLN A 4 7.59 12.76 -7.34
C GLN A 4 7.42 11.37 -7.96
N THR A 5 6.17 10.92 -8.09
CA THR A 5 5.89 9.70 -8.85
C THR A 5 6.02 9.97 -10.35
N PRO A 6 6.27 8.93 -11.17
CA PRO A 6 6.28 9.08 -12.64
C PRO A 6 4.97 9.64 -13.22
N LEU A 7 3.87 9.56 -12.46
CA LEU A 7 2.54 10.05 -12.83
C LEU A 7 2.25 11.47 -12.32
N TYR A 8 3.21 12.15 -11.70
CA TYR A 8 3.02 13.49 -11.11
C TYR A 8 2.42 14.51 -12.09
N GLU A 9 2.91 14.52 -13.34
CA GLU A 9 2.41 15.45 -14.37
C GLU A 9 0.95 15.15 -14.73
N GLN A 10 0.59 13.86 -14.87
CA GLN A 10 -0.77 13.43 -15.13
C GLN A 10 -1.71 13.82 -13.99
N HIS A 11 -1.27 13.69 -12.73
CA HIS A 11 -2.05 14.13 -11.57
C HIS A 11 -2.32 15.63 -11.61
N THR A 12 -1.32 16.42 -11.97
CA THR A 12 -1.44 17.87 -12.09
C THR A 12 -2.41 18.26 -13.22
N LEU A 13 -2.34 17.59 -14.37
CA LEU A 13 -3.24 17.81 -15.51
C LEU A 13 -4.70 17.42 -15.18
N CYS A 14 -4.89 16.36 -14.39
CA CYS A 14 -6.21 15.92 -13.90
C CYS A 14 -6.77 16.82 -12.78
N GLY A 15 -6.12 17.94 -12.45
CA GLY A 15 -6.59 18.87 -11.42
C GLY A 15 -6.43 18.34 -9.99
N ALA A 16 -5.51 17.40 -9.77
CA ALA A 16 -5.29 16.84 -8.44
C ALA A 16 -4.75 17.86 -7.46
N ARG A 17 -5.28 17.81 -6.24
CA ARG A 17 -4.71 18.53 -5.11
C ARG A 17 -3.51 17.76 -4.56
N MET A 18 -2.31 18.19 -4.94
CA MET A 18 -1.07 17.55 -4.51
C MET A 18 -0.72 17.91 -3.07
N VAL A 19 -0.29 16.92 -2.29
CA VAL A 19 0.15 17.07 -0.90
C VAL A 19 1.45 16.28 -0.66
N ASP A 20 2.23 16.70 0.34
CA ASP A 20 3.38 15.94 0.81
C ASP A 20 2.89 14.82 1.73
N PHE A 21 3.02 13.59 1.24
CA PHE A 21 2.70 12.37 1.97
C PHE A 21 3.97 11.56 2.20
N HIS A 22 4.51 11.59 3.42
CA HIS A 22 5.72 10.85 3.82
C HIS A 22 6.94 11.13 2.90
N GLY A 23 7.08 12.37 2.41
CA GLY A 23 8.16 12.75 1.50
C GLY A 23 7.89 12.39 0.04
N TRP A 24 6.65 12.06 -0.34
CA TRP A 24 6.20 11.87 -1.72
C TRP A 24 5.08 12.86 -2.06
N MET A 25 5.15 13.46 -3.25
CA MET A 25 4.09 14.31 -3.77
C MET A 25 2.97 13.46 -4.35
N MET A 26 1.87 13.34 -3.60
CA MET A 26 0.74 12.47 -3.93
C MET A 26 -0.55 13.28 -4.10
N PRO A 27 -1.48 12.85 -4.98
CA PRO A 27 -2.80 13.45 -5.11
C PRO A 27 -3.68 13.10 -3.92
N LEU A 28 -4.22 14.09 -3.21
CA LEU A 28 -5.18 13.89 -2.12
C LEU A 28 -6.59 13.62 -2.66
N HIS A 29 -6.98 14.35 -3.71
CA HIS A 29 -8.22 14.19 -4.46
C HIS A 29 -8.11 14.94 -5.79
N TYR A 30 -8.92 14.55 -6.77
CA TYR A 30 -9.05 15.16 -8.10
C TYR A 30 -10.27 16.09 -8.22
N GLY A 31 -10.96 16.32 -7.10
CA GLY A 31 -12.03 17.30 -6.98
C GLY A 31 -12.83 17.09 -5.71
N SER A 32 -13.46 15.92 -5.60
CA SER A 32 -14.33 15.54 -4.49
C SER A 32 -14.03 14.11 -4.05
N GLN A 33 -13.59 13.94 -2.81
CA GLN A 33 -13.30 12.61 -2.23
C GLN A 33 -14.55 11.71 -2.19
N ILE A 34 -15.73 12.31 -2.03
CA ILE A 34 -17.01 11.60 -2.00
C ILE A 34 -17.31 11.03 -3.38
N ASP A 35 -17.12 11.82 -4.43
CA ASP A 35 -17.40 11.39 -5.80
C ASP A 35 -16.40 10.32 -6.26
N GLU A 36 -15.13 10.42 -5.87
CA GLU A 36 -14.13 9.37 -6.11
C GLU A 36 -14.52 8.06 -5.41
N HIS A 37 -14.97 8.13 -4.16
CA HIS A 37 -15.46 6.96 -3.44
C HIS A 37 -16.70 6.35 -4.11
N HIS A 38 -17.65 7.18 -4.58
CA HIS A 38 -18.81 6.69 -5.33
C HIS A 38 -18.43 6.08 -6.66
N ALA A 39 -17.48 6.66 -7.40
CA ALA A 39 -16.98 6.13 -8.67
C ALA A 39 -16.37 4.74 -8.48
N VAL A 40 -15.52 4.57 -7.46
CA VAL A 40 -14.88 3.28 -7.15
C VAL A 40 -15.90 2.22 -6.72
N ARG A 41 -16.98 2.63 -6.04
CA ARG A 41 -18.03 1.70 -5.59
C ARG A 41 -19.09 1.38 -6.65
N GLY A 42 -19.37 2.33 -7.54
CA GLY A 42 -20.42 2.22 -8.55
C GLY A 42 -19.93 1.68 -9.89
N ASP A 43 -18.66 1.89 -10.21
CA ASP A 43 -18.07 1.51 -11.50
C ASP A 43 -16.59 1.10 -11.33
N ALA A 44 -15.66 2.04 -11.53
CA ALA A 44 -14.23 1.81 -11.43
C ALA A 44 -13.49 3.06 -10.93
N GLY A 45 -12.33 2.85 -10.30
CA GLY A 45 -11.41 3.93 -9.96
C GLY A 45 -9.96 3.45 -10.02
N MET A 46 -9.06 4.39 -10.31
CA MET A 46 -7.63 4.13 -10.45
C MET A 46 -6.86 4.91 -9.38
N PHE A 47 -5.94 4.22 -8.70
CA PHE A 47 -5.11 4.80 -7.64
C PHE A 47 -3.64 4.68 -8.00
N ASP A 48 -2.91 5.79 -7.86
CA ASP A 48 -1.45 5.74 -7.93
C ASP A 48 -0.89 5.21 -6.61
N VAL A 49 -0.37 3.98 -6.64
CA VAL A 49 0.33 3.35 -5.51
C VAL A 49 1.82 3.20 -5.76
N SER A 50 2.39 3.99 -6.69
CA SER A 50 3.80 3.89 -7.09
C SER A 50 4.79 4.26 -5.96
N HIS A 51 4.31 4.93 -4.91
CA HIS A 51 5.09 5.17 -3.69
C HIS A 51 5.36 3.87 -2.90
N MET A 52 4.63 2.78 -3.17
CA MET A 52 4.87 1.48 -2.55
C MET A 52 6.10 0.81 -3.15
N THR A 53 6.96 0.30 -2.27
CA THR A 53 8.12 -0.48 -2.69
C THR A 53 7.72 -1.89 -3.08
N ILE A 54 8.04 -2.30 -4.31
CA ILE A 54 7.95 -3.68 -4.78
C ILE A 54 9.28 -4.37 -4.46
N VAL A 55 9.21 -5.53 -3.81
CA VAL A 55 10.39 -6.34 -3.46
C VAL A 55 10.21 -7.74 -4.00
N ASP A 56 11.05 -8.11 -4.96
CA ASP A 56 11.07 -9.45 -5.54
C ASP A 56 12.10 -10.33 -4.84
N PHE A 57 11.67 -11.54 -4.46
CA PHE A 57 12.54 -12.55 -3.85
C PHE A 57 12.72 -13.70 -4.85
N HIS A 58 13.97 -14.08 -5.15
CA HIS A 58 14.31 -15.28 -5.96
C HIS A 58 15.26 -16.25 -5.22
N GLY A 59 14.97 -17.56 -5.29
CA GLY A 59 15.73 -18.60 -4.58
C GLY A 59 14.90 -19.75 -3.99
N SER A 60 15.54 -20.89 -3.74
CA SER A 60 14.90 -22.13 -3.26
C SER A 60 14.40 -22.06 -1.82
N ARG A 61 15.01 -21.21 -0.98
CA ARG A 61 14.72 -21.11 0.48
C ARG A 61 13.81 -19.94 0.87
N ILE A 62 13.24 -19.23 -0.10
CA ILE A 62 12.39 -18.06 0.17
C ILE A 62 11.16 -18.40 0.99
N ARG A 63 10.56 -19.56 0.74
CA ARG A 63 9.37 -19.99 1.48
C ARG A 63 9.67 -20.15 2.97
N GLU A 64 10.86 -20.62 3.34
CA GLU A 64 11.29 -20.71 4.74
C GLU A 64 11.54 -19.32 5.32
N PHE A 65 12.24 -18.46 4.56
CA PHE A 65 12.54 -17.08 4.96
C PHE A 65 11.28 -16.25 5.19
N LEU A 66 10.32 -16.29 4.26
CA LEU A 66 9.05 -15.56 4.37
C LEU A 66 8.16 -16.14 5.48
N ARG A 67 8.25 -17.43 5.82
CA ARG A 67 7.54 -18.01 6.98
C ARG A 67 8.14 -17.57 8.31
N TYR A 68 9.44 -17.31 8.36
CA TYR A 68 10.08 -16.73 9.53
C TYR A 68 9.75 -15.23 9.66
N LEU A 69 9.77 -14.51 8.54
CA LEU A 69 9.52 -13.07 8.50
C LEU A 69 8.03 -12.74 8.69
N LEU A 70 7.11 -13.40 8.00
CA LEU A 70 5.69 -13.05 8.03
C LEU A 70 4.94 -13.83 9.11
N ALA A 71 4.02 -13.17 9.80
CA ALA A 71 3.13 -13.82 10.76
C ALA A 71 2.09 -14.74 10.10
N ASN A 72 1.85 -14.58 8.80
CA ASN A 72 0.88 -15.36 8.03
C ASN A 72 1.57 -16.50 7.28
N ASP A 73 0.87 -17.61 7.12
CA ASP A 73 1.45 -18.81 6.49
C ASP A 73 1.44 -18.70 4.96
N VAL A 74 2.60 -18.30 4.43
CA VAL A 74 2.92 -18.27 3.00
C VAL A 74 2.82 -19.65 2.34
N ALA A 75 2.82 -20.75 3.12
CA ALA A 75 2.70 -22.10 2.57
C ALA A 75 1.30 -22.41 2.01
N LYS A 76 0.28 -21.61 2.34
CA LYS A 76 -1.07 -21.74 1.78
C LYS A 76 -1.24 -21.10 0.40
N LEU A 77 -0.20 -20.47 -0.14
CA LEU A 77 -0.20 -19.95 -1.50
C LEU A 77 0.15 -21.08 -2.48
N THR A 78 -0.87 -21.80 -2.94
CA THR A 78 -0.74 -22.94 -3.87
C THR A 78 -0.81 -22.53 -5.35
N THR A 79 -1.31 -21.33 -5.63
CA THR A 79 -1.37 -20.69 -6.95
C THR A 79 -0.69 -19.33 -6.88
N PRO A 80 -0.33 -18.68 -8.01
CA PRO A 80 0.11 -17.29 -8.04
C PRO A 80 -1.08 -16.36 -7.68
N ALA A 81 -1.56 -16.45 -6.45
CA ALA A 81 -2.55 -15.58 -5.87
C ALA A 81 -1.80 -14.47 -5.14
N LYS A 82 -1.95 -13.23 -5.60
CA LYS A 82 -1.40 -12.06 -4.94
C LYS A 82 -2.09 -11.93 -3.58
N ARG A 83 -1.40 -12.23 -2.49
CA ARG A 83 -1.89 -12.02 -1.11
C ARG A 83 -1.02 -10.96 -0.45
N SER A 84 -1.60 -9.80 -0.17
CA SER A 84 -0.95 -8.74 0.60
C SER A 84 -0.90 -9.15 2.07
N THR A 85 0.27 -9.57 2.55
CA THR A 85 0.53 -9.85 3.96
C THR A 85 1.26 -8.69 4.60
N ARG A 86 0.60 -7.98 5.52
CA ARG A 86 1.26 -7.00 6.37
C ARG A 86 2.16 -7.73 7.36
N HIS A 87 3.43 -7.32 7.44
CA HIS A 87 4.33 -7.75 8.49
C HIS A 87 3.88 -7.07 9.80
N ALA A 88 3.05 -7.77 10.58
CA ALA A 88 2.80 -7.37 11.96
C ALA A 88 4.02 -7.81 12.77
N ASP A 89 4.89 -6.85 13.04
CA ASP A 89 6.11 -7.07 13.80
C ASP A 89 5.76 -7.76 15.13
N ARG A 90 6.31 -8.96 15.34
CA ARG A 90 6.01 -9.83 16.49
C ARG A 90 6.42 -9.18 17.83
N LEU A 91 7.12 -8.05 17.76
CA LEU A 91 7.44 -7.14 18.85
C LEU A 91 6.19 -6.53 19.53
N CYS A 92 5.08 -6.34 18.82
CA CYS A 92 3.90 -5.68 19.40
C CYS A 92 3.15 -6.55 20.45
N ARG A 93 3.38 -7.87 20.51
CA ARG A 93 2.76 -8.73 21.56
C ARG A 93 3.38 -8.58 22.95
N ARG A 94 4.51 -7.89 23.11
CA ARG A 94 5.10 -7.59 24.44
C ARG A 94 4.70 -6.25 25.03
N HIS A 95 4.00 -5.39 24.29
CA HIS A 95 3.43 -4.16 24.83
C HIS A 95 1.98 -4.04 24.40
N ARG A 96 1.06 -4.32 25.33
CA ARG A 96 -0.35 -3.90 25.23
C ARG A 96 -0.37 -2.37 25.11
N ARG A 97 -0.33 -1.86 23.89
CA ARG A 97 -0.67 -0.47 23.57
C ARG A 97 -2.01 -0.52 22.82
N PRO A 98 -3.09 0.04 23.36
CA PRO A 98 -4.43 -0.05 22.77
C PRO A 98 -4.63 0.81 21.51
N ASP A 99 -3.61 1.56 21.07
CA ASP A 99 -3.80 2.64 20.09
C ASP A 99 -3.37 2.29 18.65
N CYS A 100 -3.28 1.02 18.30
CA CYS A 100 -3.12 0.60 16.90
C CYS A 100 -4.47 0.58 16.17
N LEU A 101 -5.18 1.71 16.15
CA LEU A 101 -6.18 1.97 15.11
C LEU A 101 -5.44 2.47 13.87
N PHE A 102 -5.28 1.60 12.87
CA PHE A 102 -5.10 2.04 11.49
C PHE A 102 -6.39 2.74 11.07
N PRO A 103 -6.40 4.05 10.79
CA PRO A 103 -7.51 4.64 10.07
C PRO A 103 -7.45 4.14 8.62
N PHE A 104 -8.64 3.88 8.06
CA PHE A 104 -8.85 3.69 6.63
C PHE A 104 -8.40 4.92 5.84
#